data_AF-M7X8K1-F1
#
_entry.id   AF-M7X8K1-F1
#
_cell.length_a   1.000
_cell.length_b   1.000
_cell.length_c   1.000
_cell.angle_alpha   90.00
_cell.angle_beta   90.00
_cell.angle_gamma   90.00
#
_symmetry.space_group_name_H-M   'P 1'
#
loop_
_entity.id
_entity.type
_entity.pdbx_description
1 polymer ?
#
loop_
_entity_poly.entity_id
_entity_poly.type
_entity_poly.pdbx_seq_one_letter_code
_entity_poly.pdbx_strand_id
1 'polypeptide(L)'
;MEFSFNIKLNIALSETTNMDISLANQKYIHYIIKHTFNKDIRIISVRIKNKLQYGCYTEILKTLILYHILSREGSSNIFTQIADLNTRPIKKIKDITDFDTSKYSYWVFHYLLPLQKSLLFHRKYPFFTGKFSLPNGITLPSLQQNTYSISVILENLVNIFHSYKSVILDFFSKKTSNMILHQMVLLCIKDIFAIYSLIIELANYHALLSHIPFEPSSYQMSGMKSSLDLITSCSSQNHRLASLIHLNAIDPIPINPITNKSFVKRYNLENIISNDQPIAEPPLDTSNDTVGCLILE
;
A
#
# COMPACT_ATOMS: atom_id res chain seq x y z
N MET A 1 13.80 25.33 24.61
CA MET A 1 12.72 24.61 23.89
C MET A 1 12.27 23.50 24.81
N GLU A 2 11.21 23.71 25.59
CA GLU A 2 10.75 22.76 26.60
C GLU A 2 10.16 21.52 25.93
N PHE A 3 10.88 20.39 26.02
CA PHE A 3 10.24 19.10 25.89
C PHE A 3 9.37 18.91 27.13
N SER A 4 8.09 19.27 27.03
CA SER A 4 7.08 18.72 27.93
C SER A 4 7.21 17.20 27.87
N PHE A 5 7.76 16.62 28.92
CA PHE A 5 8.04 15.20 29.00
C PHE A 5 6.69 14.50 29.20
N ASN A 6 6.07 14.06 28.11
CA ASN A 6 4.82 13.32 28.19
C ASN A 6 5.10 11.90 28.69
N ILE A 7 5.23 11.78 30.03
CA ILE A 7 5.55 10.53 30.75
C ILE A 7 4.64 9.39 30.29
N LYS A 8 3.33 9.66 30.12
CA LYS A 8 2.34 8.67 29.69
C LYS A 8 2.61 8.14 28.29
N LEU A 9 2.98 9.02 27.35
CA LEU A 9 3.36 8.61 25.99
C LEU A 9 4.64 7.76 26.01
N ASN A 10 5.63 8.14 26.81
CA ASN A 10 6.88 7.37 26.94
C ASN A 10 6.67 5.98 27.55
N ILE A 11 5.78 5.86 28.54
CA ILE A 11 5.36 4.56 29.08
C ILE A 11 4.67 3.74 27.99
N ALA A 12 3.65 4.30 27.33
CA ALA A 12 2.92 3.58 26.27
C ALA A 12 3.86 3.09 25.15
N LEU A 13 4.79 3.92 24.70
CA LEU A 13 5.79 3.55 23.69
C LEU A 13 6.72 2.44 24.18
N SER A 14 7.14 2.48 25.45
CA SER A 14 8.04 1.48 26.03
C SER A 14 7.34 0.13 26.20
N GLU A 15 6.13 0.11 26.73
CA GLU A 15 5.29 -1.10 26.86
C GLU A 15 4.99 -1.74 25.50
N THR A 16 4.79 -0.91 24.46
CA THR A 16 4.48 -1.41 23.10
C THR A 16 5.70 -2.01 22.39
N THR A 17 6.92 -1.61 22.78
CA THR A 17 8.18 -1.98 22.10
C THR A 17 9.17 -2.72 23.01
N ASN A 18 8.68 -3.28 24.13
CA ASN A 18 9.50 -4.03 25.08
C ASN A 18 9.92 -5.41 24.53
N MET A 19 10.80 -6.12 25.25
CA MET A 19 11.31 -7.43 24.84
C MET A 19 10.32 -8.59 25.02
N ASP A 20 9.18 -8.36 25.67
CA ASP A 20 8.22 -9.44 25.96
C ASP A 20 7.66 -10.05 24.67
N ILE A 21 7.22 -11.31 24.73
CA ILE A 21 6.66 -12.00 23.55
C ILE A 21 5.14 -11.72 23.41
N SER A 22 4.57 -10.96 24.35
CA SER A 22 3.17 -10.55 24.34
C SER A 22 2.88 -9.50 23.27
N LEU A 23 1.64 -9.52 22.76
CA LEU A 23 1.12 -8.44 21.91
C LEU A 23 0.99 -7.16 22.73
N ALA A 24 1.21 -6.03 22.07
CA ALA A 24 1.02 -4.74 22.69
C ALA A 24 -0.46 -4.50 23.04
N ASN A 25 -0.69 -3.88 24.21
CA ASN A 25 -2.02 -3.52 24.66
C ASN A 25 -2.67 -2.52 23.70
N GLN A 26 -3.86 -2.83 23.19
CA GLN A 26 -4.57 -1.97 22.24
C GLN A 26 -4.85 -0.56 22.79
N LYS A 27 -5.03 -0.40 24.11
CA LYS A 27 -5.20 0.92 24.74
C LYS A 27 -3.96 1.81 24.53
N TYR A 28 -2.77 1.23 24.64
CA TYR A 28 -1.52 1.96 24.40
C TYR A 28 -1.35 2.28 22.92
N ILE A 29 -1.66 1.34 22.02
CA ILE A 29 -1.62 1.58 20.58
C ILE A 29 -2.56 2.74 20.20
N HIS A 30 -3.81 2.71 20.64
CA HIS A 30 -4.79 3.77 20.38
C HIS A 30 -4.33 5.12 20.93
N TYR A 31 -3.76 5.11 22.14
CA TYR A 31 -3.19 6.31 22.75
C TYR A 31 -2.05 6.89 21.90
N ILE A 32 -1.10 6.07 21.45
CA ILE A 32 0.01 6.50 20.59
C ILE A 32 -0.52 7.05 19.26
N ILE A 33 -1.49 6.37 18.62
CA ILE A 33 -2.12 6.83 17.37
C ILE A 33 -2.67 8.25 17.55
N LYS A 34 -3.45 8.51 18.61
CA LYS A 34 -4.00 9.85 18.87
C LYS A 34 -2.90 10.91 18.98
N HIS A 35 -1.77 10.57 19.58
CA HIS A 35 -0.62 11.46 19.72
C HIS A 35 0.14 11.71 18.40
N THR A 36 -0.02 10.87 17.37
CA THR A 36 0.54 11.17 16.04
C THR A 36 -0.12 12.36 15.35
N PHE A 37 -1.38 12.66 15.67
CA PHE A 37 -2.11 13.82 15.13
C PHE A 37 -1.83 15.12 15.91
N ASN A 38 -1.14 15.03 17.05
CA ASN A 38 -0.75 16.16 17.88
C ASN A 38 0.72 16.54 17.63
N LYS A 39 1.24 17.53 18.37
CA LYS A 39 2.64 17.98 18.28
C LYS A 39 3.69 16.96 18.74
N ASP A 40 3.27 15.75 19.17
CA ASP A 40 4.13 14.73 19.79
C ASP A 40 4.76 13.74 18.78
N ILE A 41 4.46 13.87 17.48
CA ILE A 41 4.97 12.97 16.44
C ILE A 41 6.51 12.92 16.38
N ARG A 42 7.18 14.00 16.78
CA ARG A 42 8.65 14.06 16.92
C ARG A 42 9.16 13.11 18.00
N ILE A 43 8.48 13.04 19.15
CA ILE A 43 8.87 12.15 20.26
C ILE A 43 8.72 10.69 19.81
N ILE A 44 7.60 10.38 19.15
CA ILE A 44 7.31 9.04 18.63
C ILE A 44 8.36 8.60 17.61
N SER A 45 8.66 9.45 16.61
CA SER A 45 9.65 9.15 15.56
C SER A 45 11.07 8.99 16.11
N VAL A 46 11.49 9.83 17.07
CA VAL A 46 12.78 9.66 17.77
C VAL A 46 12.84 8.33 18.50
N ARG A 47 11.76 7.93 19.19
CA ARG A 47 11.70 6.65 19.91
C ARG A 47 11.79 5.45 18.96
N ILE A 48 11.06 5.49 17.84
CA ILE A 48 11.12 4.47 16.79
C ILE A 48 12.55 4.35 16.27
N LYS A 49 13.16 5.47 15.86
CA LYS A 49 14.54 5.48 15.34
C LYS A 49 15.53 4.89 16.32
N ASN A 50 15.45 5.27 17.60
CA ASN A 50 16.34 4.75 18.63
C ASN A 50 16.18 3.23 18.82
N LYS A 51 14.95 2.70 18.81
CA LYS A 51 14.72 1.25 18.93
C LYS A 51 15.19 0.48 17.70
N LEU A 52 15.04 1.03 16.49
CA LEU A 52 15.57 0.43 15.27
C LEU A 52 17.12 0.39 15.26
N GLN A 53 17.76 1.38 15.89
CA GLN A 53 19.22 1.49 15.92
C GLN A 53 19.89 0.67 17.04
N TYR A 54 19.24 0.56 18.20
CA TYR A 54 19.88 0.01 19.42
C TYR A 54 19.11 -1.14 20.07
N GLY A 55 17.92 -1.51 19.56
CA GLY A 55 17.11 -2.58 20.13
C GLY A 55 17.59 -3.97 19.76
N CYS A 56 17.21 -4.99 20.54
CA CYS A 56 17.34 -6.38 20.11
C CYS A 56 16.30 -6.73 19.03
N TYR A 57 16.46 -7.87 18.33
CA TYR A 57 15.57 -8.22 17.20
C TYR A 57 14.07 -8.27 17.57
N THR A 58 13.72 -8.68 18.79
CA THR A 58 12.33 -8.66 19.27
C THR A 58 11.79 -7.24 19.38
N GLU A 59 12.58 -6.32 19.96
CA GLU A 59 12.21 -4.91 20.09
C GLU A 59 12.13 -4.22 18.73
N ILE A 60 13.07 -4.53 17.82
CA ILE A 60 13.07 -4.03 16.46
C ILE A 60 11.80 -4.49 15.74
N LEU A 61 11.46 -5.78 15.81
CA LEU A 61 10.25 -6.32 15.17
C LEU A 61 8.98 -5.63 15.69
N LYS A 62 8.83 -5.51 17.01
CA LYS A 62 7.70 -4.80 17.62
C LYS A 62 7.67 -3.32 17.23
N THR A 63 8.82 -2.69 17.11
CA THR A 63 8.94 -1.30 16.65
C THR A 63 8.51 -1.14 15.20
N LEU A 64 8.88 -2.08 14.32
CA LEU A 64 8.42 -2.11 12.93
C LEU A 64 6.91 -2.34 12.83
N ILE A 65 6.34 -3.22 13.66
CA ILE A 65 4.90 -3.43 13.76
C ILE A 65 4.20 -2.15 14.23
N LEU A 66 4.71 -1.48 15.28
CA LEU A 66 4.18 -0.20 15.73
C LEU A 66 4.24 0.84 14.61
N TYR A 67 5.39 0.99 13.97
CA TYR A 67 5.56 1.91 12.83
C TYR A 67 4.52 1.64 11.73
N HIS A 68 4.31 0.38 11.35
CA HIS A 68 3.32 0.01 10.33
C HIS A 68 1.90 0.37 10.77
N ILE A 69 1.53 0.11 12.03
CA ILE A 69 0.23 0.53 12.57
C ILE A 69 0.06 2.04 12.51
N LEU A 70 1.07 2.81 12.94
CA LEU A 70 1.02 4.27 12.94
C LEU A 70 1.00 4.84 11.52
N SER A 71 1.68 4.19 10.58
CA SER A 71 1.66 4.56 9.16
C SER A 71 0.24 4.43 8.59
N ARG A 72 -0.46 3.35 8.93
CA ARG A 72 -1.82 3.07 8.44
C ARG A 72 -2.91 3.89 9.12
N GLU A 73 -2.84 4.02 10.45
CA GLU A 73 -3.94 4.55 11.27
C GLU A 73 -3.65 5.91 11.90
N GLY A 74 -2.39 6.35 11.89
CA GLY A 74 -1.94 7.62 12.43
C GLY A 74 -1.88 8.75 11.40
N SER A 75 -1.23 9.84 11.78
CA SER A 75 -0.99 10.99 10.90
C SER A 75 0.03 10.65 9.80
N SER A 76 -0.30 10.97 8.55
CA SER A 76 0.61 10.89 7.39
C SER A 76 1.92 11.69 7.57
N ASN A 77 1.96 12.63 8.51
CA ASN A 77 3.19 13.34 8.85
C ASN A 77 4.30 12.39 9.33
N ILE A 78 3.99 11.16 9.75
CA ILE A 78 5.00 10.19 10.19
C ILE A 78 6.03 9.88 9.10
N PHE A 79 5.60 9.84 7.83
CA PHE A 79 6.48 9.60 6.69
C PHE A 79 7.50 10.73 6.48
N THR A 80 7.18 11.95 6.90
CA THR A 80 8.12 13.08 6.84
C THR A 80 9.16 13.04 7.97
N GLN A 81 8.78 12.54 9.14
CA GLN A 81 9.63 12.51 10.33
C GLN A 81 10.65 11.38 10.31
N ILE A 82 10.34 10.28 9.61
CA ILE A 82 11.23 9.12 9.47
C ILE A 82 11.82 9.16 8.07
N ALA A 83 13.13 9.37 7.98
CA ALA A 83 13.84 9.41 6.70
C ALA A 83 14.11 7.99 6.16
N ASP A 84 14.32 7.04 7.07
CA ASP A 84 14.80 5.70 6.76
C ASP A 84 14.46 4.75 7.92
N LEU A 85 14.08 3.51 7.61
CA LEU A 85 13.88 2.44 8.60
C LEU A 85 15.13 1.56 8.76
N ASN A 86 16.22 1.84 8.02
CA ASN A 86 17.44 1.07 8.11
C ASN A 86 17.94 0.93 9.56
N THR A 87 18.22 -0.31 9.92
CA THR A 87 18.81 -0.72 11.18
C THR A 87 20.35 -0.73 11.00
N ARG A 88 21.08 0.01 11.85
CA ARG A 88 22.55 0.17 11.74
C ARG A 88 23.33 -0.89 12.51
N PRO A 89 24.57 -1.18 12.06
CA PRO A 89 24.84 -1.92 10.84
C PRO A 89 24.78 -3.42 11.17
N ILE A 90 23.70 -4.06 10.76
CA ILE A 90 23.72 -5.51 10.66
C ILE A 90 24.73 -5.82 9.55
N LYS A 91 25.76 -6.64 9.84
CA LYS A 91 26.71 -7.15 8.82
C LYS A 91 25.90 -7.47 7.57
N LYS A 92 26.35 -6.95 6.41
CA LYS A 92 25.67 -6.94 5.11
C LYS A 92 24.63 -8.05 5.03
N ILE A 93 23.42 -7.78 4.55
CA ILE A 93 22.35 -8.79 4.33
C ILE A 93 22.88 -10.09 3.67
N LYS A 94 23.96 -10.01 2.87
CA LYS A 94 24.71 -11.14 2.29
C LYS A 94 25.37 -12.09 3.30
N ASP A 95 25.66 -11.65 4.53
CA ASP A 95 26.28 -12.41 5.63
C ASP A 95 25.24 -13.01 6.58
N ILE A 96 23.94 -12.71 6.39
CA ILE A 96 22.86 -13.41 7.07
C ILE A 96 22.46 -14.58 6.18
N THR A 97 23.35 -15.57 6.14
CA THR A 97 23.05 -16.91 5.65
C THR A 97 22.13 -17.68 6.59
N ASP A 98 21.70 -17.08 7.70
CA ASP A 98 20.72 -17.68 8.60
C ASP A 98 19.32 -17.54 7.99
N PHE A 99 19.02 -18.45 7.04
CA PHE A 99 17.68 -18.86 6.63
C PHE A 99 16.87 -19.51 7.77
N ASP A 100 17.27 -19.31 9.01
CA ASP A 100 16.62 -19.87 10.18
C ASP A 100 15.37 -19.05 10.50
N THR A 101 14.26 -19.52 9.97
CA THR A 101 12.94 -18.92 10.15
C THR A 101 12.44 -18.98 11.60
N SER A 102 13.15 -19.68 12.49
CA SER A 102 12.87 -19.66 13.93
C SER A 102 13.35 -18.36 14.62
N LYS A 103 14.27 -17.61 13.99
CA LYS A 103 14.84 -16.38 14.57
C LYS A 103 14.07 -15.13 14.14
N TYR A 104 13.86 -14.19 15.06
CA TYR A 104 13.26 -12.89 14.73
C TYR A 104 14.11 -12.05 13.77
N SER A 105 15.42 -12.26 13.73
CA SER A 105 16.31 -11.59 12.78
C SER A 105 15.84 -11.81 11.34
N TYR A 106 15.56 -13.05 10.95
CA TYR A 106 15.02 -13.40 9.64
C TYR A 106 13.78 -12.56 9.29
N TRP A 107 12.78 -12.57 10.18
CA TRP A 107 11.53 -11.84 9.97
C TRP A 107 11.71 -10.32 9.94
N VAL A 108 12.62 -9.77 10.76
CA VAL A 108 12.96 -8.35 10.75
C VAL A 108 13.47 -7.93 9.37
N PHE A 109 14.40 -8.66 8.77
CA PHE A 109 14.95 -8.30 7.45
C PHE A 109 13.93 -8.43 6.34
N HIS A 110 13.17 -9.53 6.35
CA HIS A 110 12.13 -9.77 5.36
C HIS A 110 11.04 -8.70 5.43
N TYR A 111 10.64 -8.29 6.64
CA TYR A 111 9.61 -7.29 6.84
C TYR A 111 10.07 -5.85 6.63
N LEU A 112 11.35 -5.54 6.88
CA LEU A 112 11.91 -4.22 6.65
C LEU A 112 11.84 -3.81 5.18
N LEU A 113 12.05 -4.75 4.25
CA LEU A 113 12.06 -4.48 2.82
C LEU A 113 10.77 -3.84 2.29
N PRO A 114 9.57 -4.43 2.45
CA PRO A 114 8.34 -3.79 1.99
C PRO A 114 8.02 -2.50 2.76
N LEU A 115 8.29 -2.43 4.06
CA LEU A 115 8.06 -1.21 4.85
C LEU A 115 8.92 -0.03 4.38
N GLN A 116 10.19 -0.29 4.03
CA GLN A 116 11.07 0.74 3.49
C GLN A 116 10.57 1.24 2.13
N LYS A 117 10.13 0.33 1.25
CA LYS A 117 9.55 0.72 -0.04
C LYS A 117 8.25 1.53 0.14
N SER A 118 7.41 1.14 1.10
CA SER A 118 6.19 1.87 1.49
C SER A 118 6.52 3.28 2.02
N LEU A 119 7.51 3.43 2.91
CA LEU A 119 7.97 4.73 3.38
C LEU A 119 8.41 5.64 2.22
N LEU A 120 9.26 5.12 1.32
CA LEU A 120 9.75 5.89 0.17
C LEU A 120 8.60 6.29 -0.77
N PHE A 121 7.62 5.40 -0.96
CA PHE A 121 6.42 5.69 -1.74
C PHE A 121 5.62 6.85 -1.14
N HIS A 122 5.27 6.80 0.15
CA HIS A 122 4.48 7.87 0.77
C HIS A 122 5.24 9.19 0.90
N ARG A 123 6.57 9.16 0.99
CA ARG A 123 7.39 10.37 0.89
C ARG A 123 7.37 10.99 -0.51
N LYS A 124 7.37 10.15 -1.54
CA LYS A 124 7.30 10.58 -2.95
C LYS A 124 5.90 11.03 -3.36
N TYR A 125 4.87 10.42 -2.79
CA TYR A 125 3.45 10.66 -3.10
C TYR A 125 2.64 10.94 -1.82
N PRO A 126 2.84 12.12 -1.18
CA PRO A 126 2.28 12.43 0.13
C PRO A 126 0.75 12.61 0.15
N PHE A 127 0.12 12.66 -1.02
CA PHE A 127 -1.34 12.76 -1.19
C PHE A 127 -2.06 11.42 -1.00
N PHE A 128 -1.34 10.28 -1.00
CA PHE A 128 -1.92 9.00 -0.61
C PHE A 128 -1.86 8.83 0.91
N THR A 129 -2.95 8.33 1.50
CA THR A 129 -2.97 7.94 2.90
C THR A 129 -2.10 6.70 3.12
N GLY A 130 -1.72 6.41 4.37
CA GLY A 130 -1.00 5.17 4.68
C GLY A 130 -1.83 3.89 4.56
N LYS A 131 -3.11 4.00 4.16
CA LYS A 131 -3.94 2.86 3.73
C LYS A 131 -3.93 2.70 2.21
N PHE A 132 -2.93 3.26 1.51
CA PHE A 132 -2.83 3.24 0.05
C PHE A 132 -4.13 3.68 -0.61
N SER A 133 -4.71 4.79 -0.18
CA SER A 133 -5.92 5.33 -0.78
C SER A 133 -5.79 6.81 -1.04
N LEU A 134 -6.45 7.26 -2.11
CA LEU A 134 -6.72 8.67 -2.32
C LEU A 134 -8.00 9.03 -1.55
N PRO A 135 -8.02 10.08 -0.70
CA PRO A 135 -9.23 10.42 0.04
C PRO A 135 -10.39 10.77 -0.91
N ASN A 136 -11.61 10.41 -0.51
CA ASN A 136 -12.81 10.69 -1.30
C ASN A 136 -12.94 12.18 -1.60
N GLY A 137 -13.34 12.52 -2.83
CA GLY A 137 -13.48 13.90 -3.31
C GLY A 137 -12.17 14.61 -3.62
N ILE A 138 -11.01 13.97 -3.42
CA ILE A 138 -9.69 14.50 -3.78
C ILE A 138 -9.24 13.89 -5.11
N THR A 139 -8.87 14.72 -6.08
CA THR A 139 -8.23 14.27 -7.33
C THR A 139 -6.73 14.08 -7.13
N LEU A 140 -6.07 13.36 -8.05
CA LEU A 140 -4.60 13.44 -8.15
C LEU A 140 -4.17 14.91 -8.32
N PRO A 141 -3.01 15.33 -7.78
CA PRO A 141 -2.52 16.68 -8.05
C PRO A 141 -2.22 16.86 -9.55
N SER A 142 -2.33 18.08 -10.05
CA SER A 142 -2.26 18.38 -11.49
C SER A 142 -1.02 17.83 -12.19
N LEU A 143 0.15 17.90 -11.54
CA LEU A 143 1.42 17.36 -12.06
C LEU A 143 1.40 15.83 -12.25
N GLN A 144 0.49 15.13 -11.59
CA GLN A 144 0.33 13.68 -11.64
C GLN A 144 -0.88 13.25 -12.48
N GLN A 145 -1.68 14.20 -13.00
CA GLN A 145 -2.80 13.94 -13.90
C GLN A 145 -2.33 13.74 -15.35
N ASN A 146 -1.39 12.83 -15.57
CA ASN A 146 -0.97 12.40 -16.90
C ASN A 146 -0.60 10.91 -16.87
N THR A 147 -0.75 10.25 -18.02
CA THR A 147 -0.54 8.81 -18.18
C THR A 147 0.85 8.37 -17.73
N TYR A 148 1.89 9.09 -18.13
CA TYR A 148 3.28 8.82 -17.73
C TYR A 148 3.47 8.80 -16.21
N SER A 149 2.99 9.82 -15.51
CA SER A 149 3.12 9.92 -14.05
C SER A 149 2.36 8.79 -13.35
N ILE A 150 1.18 8.43 -13.85
CA ILE A 150 0.41 7.29 -13.33
C ILE A 150 1.14 5.98 -13.55
N SER A 151 1.72 5.74 -14.74
CA SER A 151 2.53 4.55 -15.03
C SER A 151 3.71 4.41 -14.06
N VAL A 152 4.41 5.50 -13.75
CA VAL A 152 5.50 5.49 -12.76
C VAL A 152 4.98 5.18 -11.35
N ILE A 153 3.80 5.67 -10.97
CA ILE A 153 3.19 5.33 -9.66
C ILE A 153 2.83 3.84 -9.63
N LEU A 154 2.23 3.32 -10.70
CA LEU A 154 1.85 1.91 -10.84
C LEU A 154 3.06 0.97 -10.72
N GLU A 155 4.17 1.26 -11.39
CA GLU A 155 5.42 0.48 -11.27
C GLU A 155 5.92 0.40 -9.83
N ASN A 156 5.89 1.54 -9.11
CA ASN A 156 6.27 1.57 -7.70
C ASN A 156 5.35 0.71 -6.84
N LEU A 157 4.03 0.78 -7.06
CA LEU A 157 3.05 -0.02 -6.33
C LEU A 157 3.19 -1.52 -6.60
N VAL A 158 3.42 -1.92 -7.86
CA VAL A 158 3.67 -3.32 -8.23
C VAL A 158 4.90 -3.87 -7.51
N ASN A 159 5.98 -3.07 -7.43
CA ASN A 159 7.20 -3.46 -6.74
C ASN A 159 6.99 -3.61 -5.21
N ILE A 160 6.19 -2.72 -4.59
CA ILE A 160 5.81 -2.82 -3.18
C ILE A 160 4.93 -4.05 -2.94
N PHE A 161 3.94 -4.29 -3.80
CA PHE A 161 3.05 -5.45 -3.73
C PHE A 161 3.84 -6.76 -3.70
N HIS A 162 4.77 -6.96 -4.64
CA HIS A 162 5.57 -8.18 -4.71
C HIS A 162 6.46 -8.37 -3.47
N SER A 163 6.89 -7.27 -2.86
CA SER A 163 7.69 -7.31 -1.62
C SER A 163 6.84 -7.77 -0.43
N TYR A 164 5.61 -7.25 -0.28
CA TYR A 164 4.68 -7.74 0.74
C TYR A 164 4.26 -9.19 0.49
N LYS A 165 3.96 -9.55 -0.77
CA LYS A 165 3.63 -10.91 -1.19
C LYS A 165 4.68 -11.90 -0.72
N SER A 166 5.96 -11.61 -0.95
CA SER A 166 7.06 -12.49 -0.55
C SER A 166 7.02 -12.79 0.95
N VAL A 167 6.89 -11.76 1.79
CA VAL A 167 6.82 -11.92 3.26
C VAL A 167 5.62 -12.76 3.70
N ILE A 168 4.46 -12.52 3.09
CA ILE A 168 3.21 -13.22 3.43
C ILE A 168 3.31 -14.71 3.04
N LEU A 169 3.80 -15.00 1.83
CA LEU A 169 3.94 -16.39 1.37
C LEU A 169 5.02 -17.15 2.13
N ASP A 170 6.13 -16.50 2.48
CA ASP A 170 7.16 -17.08 3.36
C ASP A 170 6.53 -17.47 4.71
N PHE A 171 5.74 -16.59 5.32
CA PHE A 171 5.05 -16.89 6.58
C PHE A 171 4.15 -18.13 6.50
N PHE A 172 3.33 -18.25 5.45
CA PHE A 172 2.44 -19.39 5.28
C PHE A 172 3.22 -20.68 4.99
N SER A 173 4.23 -20.63 4.12
CA SER A 173 5.04 -21.80 3.76
C SER A 173 5.75 -22.41 4.98
N LYS A 174 6.15 -21.59 5.94
CA LYS A 174 6.87 -22.00 7.15
C LYS A 174 5.96 -22.43 8.30
N LYS A 175 4.63 -22.37 8.13
CA LYS A 175 3.64 -22.76 9.16
C LYS A 175 3.88 -22.09 10.53
N THR A 176 4.26 -20.81 10.50
CA THR A 176 4.68 -20.05 11.68
C THR A 176 3.53 -19.88 12.69
N SER A 177 3.77 -20.17 13.98
CA SER A 177 2.75 -20.14 15.05
C SER A 177 2.85 -18.94 16.02
N ASN A 178 3.85 -18.07 15.83
CA ASN A 178 4.18 -16.96 16.73
C ASN A 178 3.19 -15.78 16.63
N MET A 179 2.65 -15.30 17.75
CA MET A 179 1.62 -14.25 17.77
C MET A 179 2.08 -12.90 17.24
N ILE A 180 3.32 -12.49 17.53
CA ILE A 180 3.89 -11.22 17.02
C ILE A 180 3.99 -11.28 15.49
N LEU A 181 4.43 -12.41 14.95
CA LEU A 181 4.51 -12.62 13.51
C LEU A 181 3.13 -12.70 12.84
N HIS A 182 2.10 -13.20 13.52
CA HIS A 182 0.72 -13.12 13.02
C HIS A 182 0.26 -11.66 12.90
N GLN A 183 0.57 -10.81 13.89
CA GLN A 183 0.22 -9.38 13.82
C GLN A 183 0.95 -8.68 12.67
N MET A 184 2.24 -8.97 12.50
CA MET A 184 3.04 -8.48 11.37
C MET A 184 2.39 -8.85 10.03
N VAL A 185 2.10 -10.13 9.81
CA VAL A 185 1.53 -10.61 8.53
C VAL A 185 0.11 -10.11 8.31
N LEU A 186 -0.69 -9.97 9.36
CA LEU A 186 -2.01 -9.35 9.25
C LEU A 186 -1.92 -7.92 8.66
N LEU A 187 -0.94 -7.12 9.11
CA LEU A 187 -0.74 -5.78 8.56
C LEU A 187 -0.28 -5.84 7.10
N CYS A 188 0.66 -6.74 6.77
CA CYS A 188 1.08 -6.98 5.38
C CYS A 188 -0.09 -7.36 4.47
N ILE A 189 -0.99 -8.25 4.93
CA ILE A 189 -2.19 -8.65 4.20
C ILE A 189 -3.11 -7.45 3.99
N LYS A 190 -3.33 -6.62 5.01
CA LYS A 190 -4.15 -5.42 4.83
C LYS A 190 -3.54 -4.43 3.84
N ASP A 191 -2.21 -4.33 3.78
CA ASP A 191 -1.50 -3.46 2.83
C ASP A 191 -1.58 -4.00 1.41
N ILE A 192 -1.34 -5.30 1.20
CA ILE A 192 -1.32 -5.88 -0.16
C ILE A 192 -2.68 -5.76 -0.86
N PHE A 193 -3.78 -5.92 -0.11
CA PHE A 193 -5.13 -5.70 -0.64
C PHE A 193 -5.37 -4.22 -0.97
N ALA A 194 -4.96 -3.31 -0.08
CA ALA A 194 -5.12 -1.88 -0.32
C ALA A 194 -4.30 -1.38 -1.52
N ILE A 195 -3.06 -1.86 -1.67
CA ILE A 195 -2.21 -1.58 -2.83
C ILE A 195 -2.88 -2.05 -4.12
N TYR A 196 -3.43 -3.27 -4.14
CA TYR A 196 -4.11 -3.78 -5.33
C TYR A 196 -5.37 -2.95 -5.68
N SER A 197 -6.15 -2.54 -4.69
CA SER A 197 -7.27 -1.62 -4.90
C SER A 197 -6.81 -0.29 -5.50
N LEU A 198 -5.70 0.28 -5.00
CA LEU A 198 -5.13 1.52 -5.55
C LEU A 198 -4.63 1.34 -6.98
N ILE A 199 -4.02 0.19 -7.30
CA ILE A 199 -3.60 -0.13 -8.67
C ILE A 199 -4.80 -0.12 -9.61
N ILE A 200 -5.94 -0.71 -9.21
CA ILE A 200 -7.19 -0.66 -10.00
C ILE A 200 -7.67 0.79 -10.17
N GLU A 201 -7.66 1.59 -9.09
CA GLU A 201 -8.07 2.99 -9.14
C GLU A 201 -7.19 3.83 -10.08
N LEU A 202 -5.88 3.60 -10.08
CA LEU A 202 -4.92 4.27 -10.95
C LEU A 202 -4.99 3.79 -12.39
N ALA A 203 -5.21 2.49 -12.62
CA ALA A 203 -5.48 1.94 -13.95
C ALA A 203 -6.73 2.58 -14.57
N ASN A 204 -7.77 2.78 -13.76
CA ASN A 204 -8.94 3.55 -14.17
C ASN A 204 -8.54 4.99 -14.49
N TYR A 205 -7.87 5.70 -13.59
CA TYR A 205 -7.40 7.07 -13.86
C TYR A 205 -6.60 7.18 -15.17
N HIS A 206 -5.73 6.20 -15.46
CA HIS A 206 -4.99 6.13 -16.70
C HIS A 206 -5.92 5.96 -17.92
N ALA A 207 -6.88 5.03 -17.87
CA ALA A 207 -7.86 4.84 -18.93
C ALA A 207 -8.70 6.10 -19.20
N LEU A 208 -9.07 6.82 -18.14
CA LEU A 208 -9.80 8.08 -18.26
C LEU A 208 -8.99 9.16 -18.99
N LEU A 209 -7.71 9.30 -18.66
CA LEU A 209 -6.84 10.33 -19.28
C LEU A 209 -6.39 9.97 -20.69
N SER A 210 -6.32 8.69 -21.02
CA SER A 210 -5.90 8.21 -22.36
C SER A 210 -7.08 7.99 -23.31
N HIS A 211 -8.32 7.97 -22.80
CA HIS A 211 -9.52 7.53 -23.51
C HIS A 211 -9.43 6.12 -24.09
N ILE A 212 -8.48 5.31 -23.62
CA ILE A 212 -8.21 3.95 -24.08
C ILE A 212 -8.43 2.98 -22.92
N PRO A 213 -9.11 1.84 -23.12
CA PRO A 213 -9.20 0.80 -22.11
C PRO A 213 -7.82 0.38 -21.61
N PHE A 214 -7.64 0.33 -20.31
CA PHE A 214 -6.36 -0.07 -19.72
C PHE A 214 -6.12 -1.57 -19.93
N GLU A 215 -4.94 -1.94 -20.44
CA GLU A 215 -4.57 -3.34 -20.67
C GLU A 215 -3.98 -3.97 -19.38
N PRO A 216 -4.68 -4.89 -18.69
CA PRO A 216 -4.26 -5.37 -17.36
C PRO A 216 -2.98 -6.23 -17.37
N SER A 217 -2.62 -6.79 -18.52
CA SER A 217 -1.41 -7.60 -18.76
C SER A 217 -0.12 -6.82 -18.49
N SER A 218 -0.11 -5.53 -18.88
CA SER A 218 1.05 -4.64 -18.81
C SER A 218 1.59 -4.43 -17.38
N TYR A 219 0.73 -4.61 -16.37
CA TYR A 219 1.09 -4.49 -14.94
C TYR A 219 0.88 -5.79 -14.15
N GLN A 220 0.79 -6.94 -14.84
CA GLN A 220 0.66 -8.26 -14.20
C GLN A 220 -0.56 -8.38 -13.25
N MET A 221 -1.62 -7.61 -13.48
CA MET A 221 -2.76 -7.52 -12.56
C MET A 221 -3.44 -8.87 -12.35
N SER A 222 -3.51 -9.71 -13.39
CA SER A 222 -4.03 -11.08 -13.29
C SER A 222 -3.23 -11.93 -12.31
N GLY A 223 -1.89 -11.92 -12.40
CA GLY A 223 -1.00 -12.63 -11.49
C GLY A 223 -1.07 -12.09 -10.06
N MET A 224 -1.27 -10.79 -9.89
CA MET A 224 -1.50 -10.17 -8.58
C MET A 224 -2.83 -10.64 -7.98
N LYS A 225 -3.90 -10.67 -8.78
CA LYS A 225 -5.22 -11.18 -8.36
C LYS A 225 -5.14 -12.64 -7.90
N SER A 226 -4.52 -13.52 -8.70
CA SER A 226 -4.29 -14.91 -8.30
C SER A 226 -3.47 -15.04 -6.99
N SER A 227 -2.52 -14.13 -6.78
CA SER A 227 -1.74 -14.09 -5.53
C SER A 227 -2.60 -13.70 -4.33
N LEU A 228 -3.53 -12.76 -4.49
CA LEU A 228 -4.48 -12.38 -3.44
C LEU A 228 -5.48 -13.50 -3.14
N ASP A 229 -5.95 -14.21 -4.16
CA ASP A 229 -6.86 -15.35 -3.98
C ASP A 229 -6.17 -16.48 -3.20
N LEU A 230 -4.89 -16.76 -3.52
CA LEU A 230 -4.06 -17.69 -2.75
C LEU A 230 -3.89 -17.23 -1.30
N ILE A 231 -3.54 -15.96 -1.06
CA ILE A 231 -3.39 -15.41 0.30
C ILE A 231 -4.70 -15.52 1.08
N THR A 232 -5.84 -15.28 0.43
CA THR A 232 -7.17 -15.43 1.03
C THR A 232 -7.41 -16.88 1.46
N SER A 233 -7.10 -17.83 0.58
CA SER A 233 -7.22 -19.27 0.86
C SER A 233 -6.31 -19.72 2.02
N CYS A 234 -5.04 -19.30 2.03
CA CYS A 234 -4.13 -19.61 3.14
C CYS A 234 -4.58 -18.96 4.46
N SER A 235 -5.14 -17.75 4.40
CA SER A 235 -5.62 -17.01 5.57
C SER A 235 -6.85 -17.66 6.19
N SER A 236 -7.79 -18.16 5.38
CA SER A 236 -9.00 -18.83 5.87
C SER A 236 -8.71 -20.17 6.54
N GLN A 237 -7.65 -20.86 6.10
CA GLN A 237 -7.16 -22.09 6.73
C GLN A 237 -6.42 -21.83 8.05
N ASN A 238 -5.96 -20.60 8.31
CA ASN A 238 -5.32 -20.23 9.57
C ASN A 238 -6.37 -19.64 10.52
N HIS A 239 -6.85 -20.43 11.48
CA HIS A 239 -7.92 -20.04 12.42
C HIS A 239 -7.67 -18.69 13.14
N ARG A 240 -6.42 -18.32 13.40
CA ARG A 240 -6.07 -17.04 14.06
C ARG A 240 -6.15 -15.85 13.11
N LEU A 241 -5.75 -16.03 11.86
CA LEU A 241 -5.90 -14.98 10.85
C LEU A 241 -7.35 -14.85 10.40
N ALA A 242 -8.05 -15.96 10.19
CA ALA A 242 -9.45 -15.98 9.82
C ALA A 242 -10.35 -15.19 10.79
N SER A 243 -10.08 -15.23 12.09
CA SER A 243 -10.83 -14.45 13.10
C SER A 243 -10.47 -12.96 13.15
N LEU A 244 -9.29 -12.59 12.65
CA LEU A 244 -8.78 -11.20 12.66
C LEU A 244 -8.97 -10.49 11.32
N ILE A 245 -9.30 -11.24 10.29
CA ILE A 245 -9.39 -10.80 8.91
C ILE A 245 -10.87 -10.66 8.56
N HIS A 246 -11.36 -9.42 8.55
CA HIS A 246 -12.51 -9.02 7.76
C HIS A 246 -11.97 -8.48 6.43
N LEU A 247 -11.62 -9.36 5.49
CA LEU A 247 -11.42 -8.89 4.11
C LEU A 247 -12.79 -8.50 3.61
N ASN A 248 -12.99 -7.20 3.38
CA ASN A 248 -13.98 -6.81 2.41
C ASN A 248 -13.53 -7.47 1.09
N ALA A 249 -14.45 -8.18 0.43
CA ALA A 249 -14.22 -8.51 -0.97
C ALA A 249 -13.80 -7.20 -1.65
N ILE A 250 -12.69 -7.23 -2.40
CA ILE A 250 -12.41 -6.12 -3.30
C ILE A 250 -13.53 -6.21 -4.33
N ASP A 251 -14.61 -5.46 -4.10
CA ASP A 251 -15.62 -5.24 -5.13
C ASP A 251 -14.85 -4.64 -6.29
N PRO A 252 -14.70 -5.38 -7.40
CA PRO A 252 -13.88 -4.90 -8.48
C PRO A 252 -14.56 -3.64 -9.00
N ILE A 253 -13.94 -2.49 -8.78
CA ILE A 253 -14.24 -1.32 -9.59
C ILE A 253 -13.88 -1.77 -11.01
N PRO A 254 -14.86 -1.88 -11.94
CA PRO A 254 -14.56 -2.37 -13.27
C PRO A 254 -13.47 -1.50 -13.89
N ILE A 255 -12.54 -2.15 -14.58
CA ILE A 255 -11.42 -1.50 -15.28
C ILE A 255 -11.97 -0.84 -16.55
N ASN A 256 -12.73 0.24 -16.37
CA ASN A 256 -13.23 1.14 -17.41
C ASN A 256 -14.02 2.29 -16.73
N PRO A 257 -13.37 3.40 -16.34
CA PRO A 257 -14.09 4.46 -15.63
C PRO A 257 -14.92 5.35 -16.55
N ILE A 258 -14.68 5.32 -17.86
CA ILE A 258 -15.42 6.12 -18.86
C ILE A 258 -16.93 5.81 -18.73
N THR A 259 -17.26 4.55 -18.45
CA THR A 259 -18.64 4.10 -18.22
C THR A 259 -19.03 4.04 -16.74
N ASN A 260 -18.07 4.16 -15.82
CA ASN A 260 -18.29 4.02 -14.38
C ASN A 260 -18.57 5.38 -13.70
N LYS A 261 -19.85 5.79 -13.72
CA LYS A 261 -20.33 7.01 -13.04
C LYS A 261 -19.94 7.09 -11.55
N SER A 262 -19.82 5.95 -10.86
CA SER A 262 -19.44 5.93 -9.44
C SER A 262 -17.98 6.34 -9.21
N PHE A 263 -17.08 5.98 -10.12
CA PHE A 263 -15.67 6.35 -10.07
C PHE A 263 -15.49 7.85 -10.36
N VAL A 264 -16.12 8.36 -11.42
CA VAL A 264 -16.10 9.78 -11.80
C VAL A 264 -16.59 10.66 -10.65
N LYS A 265 -17.72 10.28 -10.03
CA LYS A 265 -18.31 10.99 -8.90
C LYS A 265 -17.43 10.93 -7.65
N ARG A 266 -16.81 9.77 -7.35
CA ARG A 266 -15.97 9.59 -6.15
C ARG A 266 -14.79 10.55 -6.10
N TYR A 267 -14.21 10.86 -7.25
CA TYR A 267 -13.03 11.73 -7.35
C TYR A 267 -13.31 13.07 -8.02
N ASN A 268 -14.58 13.49 -8.17
CA ASN A 268 -14.96 14.78 -8.77
C ASN A 268 -14.33 15.01 -10.16
N LEU A 269 -14.32 14.00 -11.04
CA LEU A 269 -13.65 14.04 -12.35
C LEU A 269 -14.53 14.60 -13.48
N GLU A 270 -15.70 15.14 -13.15
CA GLU A 270 -16.70 15.63 -14.11
C GLU A 270 -16.12 16.71 -15.04
N ASN A 271 -15.23 17.56 -14.53
CA ASN A 271 -14.60 18.65 -15.28
C ASN A 271 -13.39 18.21 -16.14
N ILE A 272 -12.82 17.03 -15.89
CA ILE A 272 -11.73 16.49 -16.71
C ILE A 272 -12.31 15.95 -18.04
N ILE A 273 -13.56 15.47 -18.00
CA ILE A 273 -14.27 14.91 -19.15
C ILE A 273 -14.84 16.03 -20.04
N SER A 274 -15.14 17.21 -19.50
CA SER A 274 -15.81 18.30 -20.23
C SER A 274 -14.88 19.22 -21.04
N ASN A 275 -13.54 19.05 -20.93
CA ASN A 275 -12.57 19.88 -21.63
C ASN A 275 -12.07 19.32 -22.97
N ASP A 276 -12.54 18.14 -23.39
CA ASP A 276 -12.24 17.59 -24.72
C ASP A 276 -13.41 17.88 -25.68
N GLN A 277 -13.06 18.48 -26.82
CA GLN A 277 -13.93 18.80 -27.96
C GLN A 277 -14.76 17.59 -28.43
N PRO A 278 -15.91 17.83 -29.10
CA PRO A 278 -16.79 16.76 -29.53
C PRO A 278 -16.05 15.76 -30.42
N ILE A 279 -16.30 14.48 -30.14
CA ILE A 279 -15.96 13.34 -30.97
C ILE A 279 -16.23 13.73 -32.42
N ALA A 280 -15.18 13.83 -33.24
CA ALA A 280 -15.36 13.95 -34.68
C ALA A 280 -16.13 12.70 -35.12
N GLU A 281 -17.38 12.90 -35.54
CA GLU A 281 -18.13 11.85 -36.22
C GLU A 281 -17.27 11.35 -37.39
N PRO A 282 -17.17 10.03 -37.60
CA PRO A 282 -16.52 9.54 -38.81
C PRO A 282 -17.27 10.13 -40.01
N PRO A 283 -16.56 10.57 -41.06
CA PRO A 283 -17.20 11.20 -42.20
C PRO A 283 -18.28 10.26 -42.75
N LEU A 284 -19.50 10.78 -42.85
CA LEU A 284 -20.59 10.16 -43.57
C LEU A 284 -20.12 9.92 -45.01
N ASP A 285 -19.98 8.64 -45.33
CA ASP A 285 -19.68 8.17 -46.67
C ASP A 285 -20.81 8.63 -47.60
N THR A 286 -20.56 9.73 -48.30
CA THR A 286 -21.46 10.36 -49.26
C THR A 286 -20.88 10.17 -50.64
N SER A 287 -20.67 8.92 -51.04
CA SER A 287 -20.59 8.54 -52.45
C SER A 287 -21.83 7.77 -52.84
N ASN A 288 -22.91 8.50 -53.10
CA ASN A 288 -23.94 8.03 -54.00
C ASN A 288 -23.64 8.57 -55.41
N ASP A 289 -23.86 7.68 -56.37
CA ASP A 289 -24.15 7.93 -57.78
C ASP A 289 -23.01 8.28 -58.74
N THR A 290 -22.57 7.29 -59.52
CA THR A 290 -22.58 7.44 -60.98
C THR A 290 -22.78 6.11 -61.71
N VAL A 291 -23.99 6.02 -62.26
CA VAL A 291 -24.50 5.22 -63.37
C VAL A 291 -23.46 4.76 -64.41
N GLY A 292 -23.52 3.46 -64.73
CA GLY A 292 -23.57 2.94 -66.10
C GLY A 292 -22.25 2.68 -66.85
N CYS A 293 -21.96 1.40 -67.13
CA CYS A 293 -21.90 0.90 -68.51
C CYS A 293 -21.80 -0.63 -68.55
N LEU A 294 -22.64 -1.22 -69.41
CA LEU A 294 -22.56 -2.60 -69.92
C LEU A 294 -21.19 -2.88 -70.55
N ILE A 295 -20.73 -4.14 -70.51
CA ILE A 295 -20.32 -4.95 -71.68
C ILE A 295 -20.26 -6.43 -71.26
N LEU A 296 -20.73 -7.26 -72.19
CA LEU A 296 -20.82 -8.73 -72.21
C LEU A 296 -19.44 -9.43 -72.23
N GLU A 297 -19.36 -10.59 -71.59
CA GLU A 297 -19.11 -11.91 -72.22
C GLU A 297 -19.70 -13.03 -71.36
#